data_AF-A0A820NJA0-F1
#
_entry.id   AF-A0A820NJA0-F1
#
_cell.length_a   1.000
_cell.length_b   1.000
_cell.length_c   1.000
_cell.angle_alpha   90.00
_cell.angle_beta   90.00
_cell.angle_gamma   90.00
#
_symmetry.space_group_name_H-M   'P 1'
#
loop_
_entity.id
_entity.type
_entity.pdbx_description
1 polymer ?
#
loop_
_entity_poly.entity_id
_entity_poly.type
_entity_poly.pdbx_seq_one_letter_code
_entity_poly.pdbx_strand_id
1 'polypeptide(L)'
;LLFIELYHHYQSVFNFDTHSLSIAPFLQQPTIFQHSQLLQTVTMSNIKVTQWHTLHINEGIASFAQERIFLDEQVRFSSDIAVYNELSTLQVVQGSLSFNRLLQAFRYVLNKQKILRTSLLFNNDNSSLKQSITDMHKTFTITMNQTFENDNQLRDIIYQTTIDPNLFDLSTGHVFHA
;
A
#
# COMPACT_ATOMS: atom_id res chain seq x y z
N LEU A 1 -7.87 -14.88 10.26
CA LEU A 1 -8.26 -13.54 10.72
C LEU A 1 -8.27 -13.45 12.25
N LEU A 2 -9.11 -14.21 12.96
CA LEU A 2 -9.19 -14.19 14.44
C LEU A 2 -7.85 -14.35 15.19
N PHE A 3 -6.95 -15.19 14.68
CA PHE A 3 -5.65 -15.40 15.33
C PHE A 3 -4.72 -14.17 15.23
N ILE A 4 -4.71 -13.50 14.07
CA ILE A 4 -3.90 -12.28 13.86
C ILE A 4 -4.45 -11.14 14.74
N GLU A 5 -5.77 -11.07 14.86
CA GLU A 5 -6.44 -10.14 15.78
C GLU A 5 -6.05 -10.41 17.24
N LEU A 6 -6.03 -11.68 17.67
CA LEU A 6 -5.59 -12.06 19.01
C LEU A 6 -4.12 -11.70 19.27
N TYR A 7 -3.24 -11.95 18.29
CA TYR A 7 -1.83 -11.55 18.35
C TYR A 7 -1.69 -10.03 18.52
N HIS A 8 -2.37 -9.24 17.69
CA HIS A 8 -2.37 -7.77 17.81
C HIS A 8 -2.99 -7.28 19.11
N HIS A 9 -4.04 -7.95 19.60
CA HIS A 9 -4.63 -7.63 20.89
C HIS A 9 -3.60 -7.81 22.01
N TYR A 10 -2.83 -8.89 22.01
CA TYR A 10 -1.77 -9.09 23.00
C TYR A 10 -0.63 -8.09 22.85
N GLN A 11 -0.19 -7.78 21.62
CA GLN A 11 0.80 -6.74 21.40
C GLN A 11 0.34 -5.38 21.97
N SER A 12 -0.93 -5.03 21.77
CA SER A 12 -1.52 -3.78 22.26
C SER A 12 -1.67 -3.76 23.79
N VAL A 13 -2.24 -4.81 24.37
CA VAL A 13 -2.51 -4.89 25.83
C VAL A 13 -1.22 -4.91 26.64
N PHE A 14 -0.20 -5.63 26.17
CA PHE A 14 1.06 -5.80 26.88
C PHE A 14 2.20 -4.93 26.36
N ASN A 15 1.92 -4.11 25.33
CA ASN A 15 2.86 -3.19 24.70
C ASN A 15 4.16 -3.88 24.20
N PHE A 16 4.03 -5.09 23.66
CA PHE A 16 5.15 -5.84 23.09
C PHE A 16 5.44 -5.35 21.67
N ASP A 17 6.71 -5.14 21.34
CA ASP A 17 7.10 -4.98 19.94
C ASP A 17 7.23 -6.33 19.23
N THR A 18 7.31 -6.33 17.91
CA THR A 18 7.44 -7.53 17.07
C THR A 18 8.75 -8.30 17.29
N HIS A 19 9.74 -7.68 17.93
CA HIS A 19 11.00 -8.31 18.33
C HIS A 19 10.88 -9.02 19.69
N SER A 20 9.99 -8.54 20.55
CA SER A 20 9.71 -9.06 21.90
C SER A 20 8.94 -10.37 21.84
N LEU A 21 7.90 -10.42 21.01
CA LEU A 21 7.10 -11.60 20.76
C LEU A 21 6.86 -11.69 19.26
N SER A 22 7.69 -12.49 18.58
CA SER A 22 7.44 -12.77 17.17
C SER A 22 6.20 -13.65 17.00
N ILE A 23 5.58 -13.58 15.83
CA ILE A 23 4.35 -14.31 15.55
C ILE A 23 4.54 -15.84 15.54
N ALA A 24 5.74 -16.32 15.22
CA ALA A 24 6.02 -17.76 15.09
C ALA A 24 5.94 -18.52 16.43
N PRO A 25 6.63 -18.10 17.51
CA PRO A 25 6.43 -18.67 18.85
C PRO A 25 4.99 -18.60 19.33
N PHE A 26 4.28 -17.53 18.99
CA PHE A 26 2.86 -17.35 19.33
C PHE A 26 1.96 -18.38 18.63
N LEU A 27 2.22 -18.67 17.35
CA LEU A 27 1.54 -19.71 16.55
C LEU A 27 1.83 -21.13 17.05
N GLN A 28 2.98 -21.36 17.67
CA GLN A 28 3.37 -22.67 18.18
C GLN A 28 2.70 -23.04 19.51
N GLN A 29 1.96 -22.11 20.13
CA GLN A 29 1.25 -22.37 21.38
C GLN A 29 -0.23 -22.64 21.09
N PRO A 30 -0.69 -23.91 21.14
CA PRO A 30 -2.07 -24.26 20.83
C PRO A 30 -3.08 -23.91 21.93
N THR A 31 -2.64 -23.55 23.14
CA THR A 31 -3.54 -23.32 24.28
C THR A 31 -3.33 -21.97 24.96
N ILE A 32 -4.40 -21.46 25.58
CA ILE A 32 -4.38 -20.21 26.38
C ILE A 32 -3.35 -20.31 27.52
N PHE A 33 -3.20 -21.48 28.13
CA PHE A 33 -2.21 -21.72 29.19
C PHE A 33 -0.77 -21.55 28.69
N GLN A 34 -0.47 -22.07 27.51
CA GLN A 34 0.85 -21.90 26.91
C GLN A 34 1.10 -20.45 26.46
N HIS A 35 0.06 -19.77 25.97
CA HIS A 35 0.13 -18.32 25.73
C HIS A 35 0.43 -17.56 27.01
N SER A 36 -0.20 -17.86 28.14
CA SER A 36 0.07 -17.13 29.38
C SER A 36 1.50 -17.33 29.89
N GLN A 37 2.05 -18.54 29.77
CA GLN A 37 3.46 -18.82 30.09
C GLN A 37 4.43 -18.04 29.18
N LEU A 38 4.11 -17.98 27.88
CA LEU A 38 4.88 -17.22 26.91
C LEU A 38 4.88 -15.72 27.25
N LEU A 39 3.70 -15.14 27.51
CA LEU A 39 3.56 -13.74 27.88
C LEU A 39 4.29 -13.41 29.19
N GLN A 40 4.22 -14.31 30.19
CA GLN A 40 4.94 -14.14 31.45
C GLN A 40 6.45 -14.08 31.24
N THR A 41 6.98 -14.99 30.39
CA THR A 41 8.42 -15.04 30.07
C THR A 41 8.88 -13.76 29.38
N VAL A 42 8.11 -13.25 28.43
CA VAL A 42 8.40 -12.01 27.67
C VAL A 42 8.27 -10.76 28.55
N THR A 43 7.36 -10.77 29.54
CA THR A 43 7.18 -9.64 30.47
C THR A 43 8.34 -9.55 31.46
N MET A 44 8.84 -10.70 31.94
CA MET A 44 9.92 -10.75 32.93
C MET A 44 11.28 -10.30 32.38
N SER A 45 11.48 -10.31 31.07
CA SER A 45 12.74 -9.93 30.44
C SER A 45 12.96 -8.41 30.28
N ASN A 46 12.10 -7.57 30.87
CA ASN A 46 12.24 -6.09 30.90
C ASN A 46 12.52 -5.50 29.50
N ILE A 47 11.67 -5.89 28.55
CA ILE A 47 11.89 -5.50 27.16
C ILE A 47 11.59 -4.02 27.00
N LYS A 48 12.60 -3.27 26.53
CA LYS A 48 12.44 -1.87 26.19
C LYS A 48 11.46 -1.77 25.03
N VAL A 49 10.31 -1.15 25.29
CA VAL A 49 9.36 -0.77 24.26
C VAL A 49 10.07 0.13 23.27
N THR A 50 10.26 -0.34 22.04
CA THR A 50 10.69 0.52 20.95
C THR A 50 9.48 1.35 20.55
N GLN A 51 9.43 2.61 21.02
CA GLN A 51 8.38 3.53 20.58
C GLN A 51 8.58 3.81 19.09
N TRP A 52 7.70 3.26 18.24
CA TRP A 52 7.68 3.56 16.83
C TRP A 52 7.19 4.99 16.64
N HIS A 53 8.12 5.93 16.52
CA HIS A 53 7.79 7.26 16.07
C HIS A 53 7.37 7.17 14.61
N THR A 54 6.27 7.84 14.26
CA THR A 54 5.94 8.06 12.85
C THR A 54 7.12 8.77 12.23
N LEU A 55 7.86 8.07 11.38
CA LEU A 55 8.91 8.67 10.58
C LEU A 55 8.20 9.67 9.65
N HIS A 56 8.26 10.94 10.02
CA HIS A 56 7.85 12.06 9.16
C HIS A 56 8.88 12.27 8.05
N ILE A 57 9.31 11.17 7.43
CA ILE A 57 10.21 11.16 6.30
C ILE A 57 9.40 11.66 5.12
N ASN A 58 9.69 12.89 4.71
CA ASN A 58 9.22 13.42 3.43
C ASN A 58 10.07 12.88 2.28
N GLU A 59 11.32 12.48 2.55
CA GLU A 59 12.23 11.87 1.57
C GLU A 59 13.15 10.84 2.24
N GLY A 60 13.34 9.68 1.63
CA GLY A 60 14.18 8.61 2.19
C GLY A 60 14.50 7.50 1.21
N ILE A 61 15.12 6.43 1.71
CA ILE A 61 15.38 5.21 0.94
C ILE A 61 14.04 4.50 0.73
N ALA A 62 13.80 4.00 -0.49
CA ALA A 62 12.64 3.17 -0.78
C ALA A 62 12.71 1.86 0.03
N SER A 63 11.55 1.31 0.37
CA SER A 63 11.51 -0.02 0.97
C SER A 63 12.03 -1.07 -0.03
N PHE A 64 12.55 -2.18 0.49
CA PHE A 64 13.01 -3.30 -0.34
C PHE A 64 11.93 -3.79 -1.32
N ALA A 65 10.65 -3.79 -0.91
CA ALA A 65 9.54 -4.18 -1.78
C ALA A 65 9.33 -3.16 -2.92
N GLN A 66 9.40 -1.85 -2.64
CA GLN A 66 9.31 -0.81 -3.67
C GLN A 66 10.48 -0.94 -4.68
N GLU A 67 11.71 -1.13 -4.19
CA GLU A 67 12.88 -1.32 -5.03
C GLU A 67 12.75 -2.56 -5.92
N ARG A 68 12.28 -3.68 -5.35
CA ARG A 68 12.08 -4.92 -6.09
C ARG A 68 11.07 -4.75 -7.23
N ILE A 69 9.92 -4.15 -6.95
CA ILE A 69 8.86 -3.92 -7.96
C ILE A 69 9.38 -2.98 -9.05
N PHE A 70 10.01 -1.86 -8.66
CA PHE A 70 10.57 -0.89 -9.61
C PHE A 70 11.61 -1.53 -10.55
N LEU A 71 12.56 -2.29 -9.99
CA LEU A 71 13.57 -2.96 -10.79
C LEU A 71 12.99 -4.09 -11.65
N ASP A 72 12.00 -4.82 -11.16
CA ASP A 72 11.31 -5.84 -11.97
C ASP A 72 10.60 -5.22 -13.18
N GLU A 73 9.90 -4.11 -12.96
CA GLU A 73 9.22 -3.36 -14.01
C GLU A 73 10.20 -2.84 -15.07
N GLN A 74 11.37 -2.33 -14.66
CA GLN A 74 12.36 -1.79 -15.60
C GLN A 74 13.20 -2.87 -16.30
N VAL A 75 13.49 -4.00 -15.65
CA VAL A 75 14.46 -5.00 -16.13
C VAL A 75 13.79 -6.22 -16.76
N ARG A 76 12.66 -6.68 -16.22
CA ARG A 76 12.01 -7.93 -16.67
C ARG A 76 10.93 -7.69 -17.72
N PHE A 77 10.28 -6.54 -17.65
CA PHE A 77 9.19 -6.21 -18.55
C PHE A 77 9.68 -5.11 -19.48
N SER A 78 9.72 -5.41 -20.79
CA SER A 78 9.89 -4.37 -21.80
C SER A 78 8.77 -3.34 -21.62
N SER A 79 9.08 -2.05 -21.78
CA SER A 79 8.25 -0.88 -21.47
C SER A 79 6.86 -0.80 -22.12
N ASP A 80 6.43 -1.84 -22.83
CA ASP A 80 5.23 -1.85 -23.65
C ASP A 80 3.99 -2.34 -22.87
N ILE A 81 4.18 -3.02 -21.72
CA ILE A 81 3.07 -3.55 -20.90
C ILE A 81 3.35 -3.31 -19.41
N ALA A 82 2.41 -2.66 -18.72
CA ALA A 82 2.41 -2.59 -17.26
C ALA A 82 1.95 -3.91 -16.63
N VAL A 83 2.77 -4.47 -15.73
CA VAL A 83 2.46 -5.76 -15.07
C VAL A 83 2.00 -5.58 -13.62
N TYR A 84 2.27 -4.41 -13.04
CA TYR A 84 1.93 -4.10 -11.65
C TYR A 84 0.76 -3.12 -11.50
N ASN A 85 0.08 -2.78 -12.59
CA ASN A 85 -1.17 -2.03 -12.52
C ASN A 85 -2.24 -2.88 -11.83
N GLU A 86 -2.85 -2.33 -10.79
CA GLU A 86 -3.95 -2.97 -10.05
C GLU A 86 -5.25 -2.22 -10.31
N LEU A 87 -6.22 -2.91 -10.92
CA LEU A 87 -7.53 -2.34 -11.22
C LEU A 87 -8.57 -2.81 -10.20
N SER A 88 -9.35 -1.86 -9.68
CA SER A 88 -10.54 -2.14 -8.88
C SER A 88 -11.77 -1.53 -9.54
N THR A 89 -12.79 -2.34 -9.81
CA THR A 89 -14.05 -1.89 -10.39
C THR A 89 -15.18 -1.95 -9.36
N LEU A 90 -16.06 -0.94 -9.38
CA LEU A 90 -17.23 -0.87 -8.51
C LEU A 90 -18.47 -0.57 -9.34
N GLN A 91 -19.55 -1.32 -9.10
CA GLN A 91 -20.83 -1.11 -9.75
C GLN A 91 -21.85 -0.52 -8.78
N VAL A 92 -22.53 0.54 -9.20
CA VAL A 92 -23.69 1.09 -8.48
C VAL A 92 -24.91 0.27 -8.84
N VAL A 93 -25.30 -0.66 -7.95
CA VAL A 93 -26.47 -1.54 -8.17
C VAL A 93 -27.79 -0.81 -7.90
N GLN A 94 -27.80 0.11 -6.92
CA GLN A 94 -29.00 0.85 -6.52
C GLN A 94 -28.66 2.30 -6.16
N GLY A 95 -29.56 3.21 -6.52
CA GLY A 95 -29.43 4.64 -6.23
C GLY A 95 -28.61 5.38 -7.29
N SER A 96 -28.19 6.60 -6.94
CA SER A 96 -27.33 7.42 -7.78
C SER A 96 -26.05 7.80 -7.04
N LEU A 97 -24.94 7.83 -7.78
CA LEU A 97 -23.64 8.25 -7.27
C LEU A 97 -23.36 9.67 -7.73
N SER A 98 -23.14 10.58 -6.78
CA SER A 98 -22.67 11.92 -7.13
C SER A 98 -21.18 11.87 -7.45
N PHE A 99 -20.85 12.04 -8.73
CA PHE A 99 -19.46 12.09 -9.20
C PHE A 99 -18.61 13.10 -8.42
N ASN A 100 -19.15 14.29 -8.14
CA ASN A 100 -18.45 15.32 -7.36
C ASN A 100 -18.13 14.86 -5.92
N ARG A 101 -19.03 14.11 -5.27
CA ARG A 101 -18.78 13.59 -3.91
C ARG A 101 -17.75 12.47 -3.93
N LEU A 102 -17.81 11.59 -4.93
CA LEU A 102 -16.80 10.54 -5.12
C LEU A 102 -15.43 11.16 -5.32
N LEU A 103 -15.35 12.16 -6.19
CA LEU A 103 -14.14 12.93 -6.46
C LEU A 103 -13.56 13.61 -5.21
N GLN A 104 -14.40 14.25 -4.41
CA GLN A 104 -13.98 14.83 -3.13
C GLN A 104 -13.46 13.76 -2.16
N ALA A 105 -14.09 12.59 -2.11
CA ALA A 105 -13.65 11.48 -1.28
C ALA A 105 -12.27 10.97 -1.71
N PHE A 106 -12.02 10.78 -3.02
CA PHE A 106 -10.70 10.41 -3.52
C PHE A 106 -9.63 11.43 -3.16
N ARG A 107 -9.88 12.72 -3.39
CA ARG A 107 -8.96 13.80 -3.00
C ARG A 107 -8.64 13.77 -1.51
N TYR A 108 -9.66 13.55 -0.68
CA TYR A 108 -9.47 13.44 0.77
C TYR A 108 -8.57 12.26 1.15
N VAL A 109 -8.79 11.08 0.55
CA VAL A 109 -7.96 9.89 0.80
C VAL A 109 -6.53 10.11 0.32
N LEU A 110 -6.33 10.63 -0.89
CA LEU A 110 -5.00 10.94 -1.44
C LEU A 110 -4.24 11.95 -0.58
N ASN A 111 -4.93 12.98 -0.10
CA ASN A 111 -4.31 13.97 0.79
C ASN A 111 -3.88 13.34 2.12
N LYS A 112 -4.74 12.49 2.70
CA LYS A 112 -4.49 11.81 3.98
C LYS A 112 -3.40 10.74 3.89
N GLN A 113 -3.37 9.96 2.80
CA GLN A 113 -2.49 8.81 2.64
C GLN A 113 -1.25 9.19 1.81
N LYS A 114 -0.15 9.45 2.51
CA LYS A 114 1.13 9.86 1.91
C LYS A 114 1.63 8.89 0.84
N ILE A 115 1.43 7.59 1.03
CA ILE A 115 1.91 6.55 0.10
C ILE A 115 1.31 6.68 -1.31
N LEU A 116 0.09 7.23 -1.42
CA LEU A 116 -0.57 7.46 -2.71
C LEU A 116 -0.07 8.72 -3.43
N ARG A 117 0.92 9.40 -2.85
CA ARG A 117 1.61 10.57 -3.40
C ARG A 117 3.12 10.42 -3.26
N THR A 118 3.60 9.19 -3.16
CA THR A 118 5.03 8.92 -3.06
C THR A 118 5.58 8.78 -4.47
N SER A 119 6.54 9.65 -4.82
CA SER A 119 7.36 9.47 -6.01
C SER A 119 8.57 8.58 -5.71
N LEU A 120 9.07 7.93 -6.75
CA LEU A 120 10.25 7.09 -6.74
C LEU A 120 11.26 7.61 -7.76
N LEU A 121 12.49 7.83 -7.31
CA LEU A 121 13.59 8.35 -8.13
C LEU A 121 14.80 7.43 -7.98
N PHE A 122 15.21 6.84 -9.09
CA PHE A 122 16.39 5.98 -9.13
C PHE A 122 17.64 6.85 -9.38
N ASN A 123 18.62 6.74 -8.50
CA ASN A 123 19.91 7.39 -8.66
C ASN A 123 20.93 6.39 -9.23
N ASN A 124 21.37 6.62 -10.46
CA ASN A 124 22.32 5.78 -11.17
C ASN A 124 23.73 5.80 -10.55
N ASP A 125 24.13 6.87 -9.86
CA ASP A 125 25.49 7.02 -9.34
C ASP A 125 25.77 6.06 -8.18
N ASN A 126 24.74 5.75 -7.39
CA ASN A 126 24.84 4.90 -6.21
C ASN A 126 23.86 3.72 -6.22
N SER A 127 23.22 3.46 -7.37
CA SER A 127 22.22 2.41 -7.57
C SER A 127 21.14 2.37 -6.49
N SER A 128 20.71 3.54 -5.99
CA SER A 128 19.73 3.62 -4.90
C SER A 128 18.39 4.16 -5.39
N LEU A 129 17.31 3.50 -4.97
CA LEU A 129 15.96 4.02 -5.15
C LEU A 129 15.57 4.89 -3.95
N LYS A 130 15.29 6.16 -4.22
CA LYS A 130 14.77 7.09 -3.23
C LYS A 130 13.28 7.27 -3.41
N GLN A 131 12.61 7.54 -2.29
CA GLN A 131 11.20 7.90 -2.26
C GLN A 131 11.02 9.32 -1.72
N SER A 132 10.04 10.05 -2.24
CA SER A 132 9.67 11.37 -1.72
C SER A 132 8.17 11.59 -1.77
N ILE A 133 7.60 12.27 -0.78
CA ILE A 133 6.18 12.61 -0.74
C ILE A 133 5.96 13.90 -1.53
N THR A 134 5.16 13.83 -2.58
CA THR A 134 4.83 14.96 -3.46
C THR A 134 3.50 15.60 -3.07
N ASP A 135 3.29 16.82 -3.55
CA ASP A 135 2.04 17.55 -3.36
C ASP A 135 0.89 16.91 -4.16
N MET A 136 -0.27 16.75 -3.52
CA MET A 136 -1.48 16.18 -4.12
C MET A 136 -1.91 16.90 -5.40
N HIS A 137 -1.70 18.21 -5.50
CA HIS A 137 -2.12 18.98 -6.67
C HIS A 137 -1.46 18.54 -7.98
N LYS A 138 -0.35 17.78 -7.91
CA LYS A 138 0.39 17.31 -9.08
C LYS A 138 0.13 15.83 -9.42
N THR A 139 -0.46 15.06 -8.51
CA THR A 139 -0.47 13.59 -8.61
C THR A 139 -1.81 12.98 -8.97
N PHE A 140 -2.90 13.74 -8.95
CA PHE A 140 -4.23 13.17 -9.15
C PHE A 140 -4.79 13.48 -10.53
N THR A 141 -4.90 12.43 -11.35
CA THR A 141 -5.55 12.49 -12.66
C THR A 141 -6.88 11.73 -12.62
N ILE A 142 -7.81 12.18 -13.44
CA ILE A 142 -9.12 11.56 -13.61
C ILE A 142 -9.41 11.50 -15.09
N THR A 143 -9.82 10.33 -15.58
CA THR A 143 -10.33 10.24 -16.95
C THR A 143 -11.79 10.65 -16.97
N MET A 144 -12.17 11.48 -17.94
CA MET A 144 -13.56 11.89 -18.14
C MET A 144 -14.45 10.68 -18.41
N ASN A 145 -15.71 10.76 -17.99
CA ASN A 145 -16.71 9.71 -18.17
C ASN A 145 -16.69 9.14 -19.59
N GLN A 146 -16.43 7.84 -19.71
CA GLN A 146 -16.59 7.09 -20.94
C GLN A 146 -17.93 6.37 -20.93
N THR A 147 -18.68 6.48 -22.01
CA THR A 147 -19.88 5.67 -22.25
C THR A 147 -19.49 4.49 -23.13
N PHE A 148 -19.98 3.31 -22.80
CA PHE A 148 -19.82 2.10 -23.61
C PHE A 148 -21.20 1.52 -23.93
N GLU A 149 -21.30 0.87 -25.07
CA GLU A 149 -22.56 0.34 -25.62
C GLU A 149 -22.85 -1.09 -25.15
N ASN A 150 -21.81 -1.84 -24.79
CA ASN A 150 -21.92 -3.26 -24.43
C ASN A 150 -20.77 -3.74 -23.53
N ASP A 151 -20.94 -4.94 -22.97
CA ASP A 151 -19.97 -5.56 -22.06
C ASP A 151 -18.61 -5.84 -22.69
N ASN A 152 -18.54 -6.06 -24.01
CA ASN A 152 -17.24 -6.28 -24.67
C ASN A 152 -16.42 -5.00 -24.68
N GLN A 153 -17.03 -3.85 -24.98
CA GLN A 153 -16.36 -2.56 -24.90
C GLN A 153 -15.87 -2.26 -23.46
N LEU A 154 -16.67 -2.59 -22.44
CA LEU A 154 -16.23 -2.45 -21.05
C LEU A 154 -15.01 -3.34 -20.74
N ARG A 155 -15.02 -4.60 -21.19
CA ARG A 155 -13.88 -5.52 -21.02
C ARG A 155 -12.64 -5.03 -21.75
N ASP A 156 -12.80 -4.48 -22.94
CA ASP A 156 -11.70 -3.90 -23.71
C ASP A 156 -11.10 -2.70 -22.97
N ILE A 157 -11.94 -1.78 -22.47
CA ILE A 157 -11.48 -0.64 -21.64
C ILE A 157 -10.72 -1.13 -20.41
N ILE A 158 -11.28 -2.11 -19.68
CA ILE A 158 -10.63 -2.71 -18.50
C ILE A 158 -9.26 -3.30 -18.86
N TYR A 159 -9.21 -4.09 -19.93
CA TYR A 159 -7.98 -4.75 -20.37
C TYR A 159 -6.92 -3.72 -20.79
N GLN A 160 -7.26 -2.78 -21.65
CA GLN A 160 -6.34 -1.74 -22.13
C GLN A 160 -5.82 -0.89 -20.97
N THR A 161 -6.69 -0.50 -20.03
CA THR A 161 -6.28 0.27 -18.83
C THR A 161 -5.31 -0.54 -17.97
N THR A 162 -5.54 -1.84 -17.81
CA THR A 162 -4.70 -2.71 -16.97
C THR A 162 -3.29 -2.83 -17.56
N ILE A 163 -3.15 -2.89 -18.88
CA ILE A 163 -1.84 -3.10 -19.52
C ILE A 163 -1.11 -1.81 -19.89
N ASP A 164 -1.73 -0.63 -19.73
CA ASP A 164 -1.15 0.65 -20.17
C ASP A 164 0.09 1.03 -19.34
N PRO A 165 1.29 1.06 -19.93
CA PRO A 165 2.52 1.45 -19.24
C PRO A 165 2.60 2.93 -18.91
N ASN A 166 1.75 3.76 -19.50
CA ASN A 166 1.74 5.22 -19.31
C ASN A 166 0.67 5.68 -18.33
N LEU A 167 -0.11 4.76 -17.76
CA LEU A 167 -1.19 5.10 -16.84
C LEU A 167 -0.66 5.78 -15.57
N PHE A 168 0.52 5.37 -15.10
CA PHE A 168 1.16 5.88 -13.90
C PHE A 168 2.53 6.47 -14.20
N ASP A 169 2.91 7.46 -13.39
CA ASP A 169 4.25 8.04 -13.42
C ASP A 169 4.81 8.08 -12.00
N LEU A 170 5.65 7.08 -11.71
CA LEU A 170 6.29 6.93 -10.41
C LEU A 170 7.23 8.09 -10.09
N SER A 171 7.80 8.77 -11.08
CA SER A 171 8.75 9.87 -10.85
C SER A 171 8.08 11.13 -10.30
N THR A 172 6.79 11.31 -10.58
CA THR A 172 5.99 12.44 -10.10
C THR A 172 5.08 12.06 -8.92
N GLY A 173 5.00 10.77 -8.58
CA GLY A 173 4.13 10.24 -7.53
C GLY A 173 2.68 10.06 -7.99
N HIS A 174 2.47 10.00 -9.30
CA HIS A 174 1.18 9.68 -9.91
C HIS A 174 1.00 8.15 -9.93
N VAL A 175 0.47 7.62 -8.81
CA VAL A 175 0.28 6.17 -8.57
C VAL A 175 -1.20 5.78 -8.40
N PHE A 176 -2.11 6.72 -8.67
CA PHE A 176 -3.55 6.53 -8.52
C PHE A 176 -4.29 7.26 -9.64
N HIS A 177 -5.17 6.54 -10.32
CA HIS A 177 -5.98 7.00 -11.44
C HIS A 177 -7.43 6.58 -11.17
N ALA A 178 -8.40 7.44 -11.53
CA ALA A 178 -9.82 7.22 -11.31
C ALA A 178 -10.69 7.67 -12.49
#